data_AF-A0A564Q6T9-F1
#
_entry.id   AF-A0A564Q6T9-F1
#
_cell.length_a   1.000
_cell.length_b   1.000
_cell.length_c   1.000
_cell.angle_alpha   90.00
_cell.angle_beta   90.00
_cell.angle_gamma   90.00
#
_symmetry.space_group_name_H-M   'P 1'
#
loop_
_entity.id
_entity.type
_entity.pdbx_description
1 polymer ?
#
loop_
_entity_poly.entity_id
_entity_poly.type
_entity_poly.pdbx_seq_one_letter_code
_entity_poly.pdbx_strand_id
1 'polypeptide(L)'
;MPDDWKLTGEEIEEEGDKSSKEEEEITDLTEEDLPTIVFEGEKIDIKDVMNQNIVIRDMITRPSSFTEGDYAVLQIEKDGEPCTITTGSAVLMRQIKERADKLPFRCQIVEQQSMKGKYRYYTLAHAVKEPKDF
;
A
#
# COMPACT_ATOMS: atom_id res chain seq x y z
N MET A 1 -10.20 36.58 -71.03
CA MET A 1 -10.79 35.24 -70.79
C MET A 1 -9.98 34.24 -71.59
N PRO A 2 -9.77 33.01 -71.12
CA PRO A 2 -10.06 32.38 -69.82
C PRO A 2 -8.68 32.10 -69.12
N ASP A 3 -8.48 31.37 -68.04
CA ASP A 3 -8.72 29.94 -67.87
C ASP A 3 -9.11 29.62 -66.42
N ASP A 4 -10.42 29.35 -66.30
CA ASP A 4 -11.06 28.35 -65.46
C ASP A 4 -10.11 27.39 -64.73
N TRP A 5 -10.01 27.55 -63.41
CA TRP A 5 -9.35 26.62 -62.51
C TRP A 5 -10.32 25.53 -61.99
N LYS A 6 -11.13 24.92 -62.87
CA LYS A 6 -12.11 23.90 -62.42
C LYS A 6 -11.53 22.49 -62.21
N LEU A 7 -11.59 22.08 -60.94
CA LEU A 7 -11.98 20.77 -60.35
C LEU A 7 -11.33 19.46 -60.84
N THR A 8 -10.75 18.72 -59.89
CA THR A 8 -11.16 17.38 -59.35
C THR A 8 -10.00 16.95 -58.43
N GLY A 9 -10.16 16.62 -57.16
CA GLY A 9 -10.86 15.47 -56.58
C GLY A 9 -9.93 14.94 -55.46
N GLU A 10 -10.51 14.70 -54.28
CA GLU A 10 -9.99 14.01 -53.07
C GLU A 10 -8.50 13.64 -52.96
N GLU A 11 -7.82 14.15 -51.93
CA GLU A 11 -7.27 13.31 -50.84
C GLU A 11 -7.07 14.17 -49.57
N ILE A 12 -7.07 13.49 -48.43
CA ILE A 12 -7.33 13.92 -47.04
C ILE A 12 -5.99 14.46 -46.45
N GLU A 13 -5.93 15.42 -45.52
CA GLU A 13 -5.85 15.21 -44.06
C GLU A 13 -5.65 16.56 -43.35
N GLU A 14 -6.46 16.75 -42.29
CA GLU A 14 -6.11 17.24 -40.95
C GLU A 14 -5.31 18.56 -40.78
N GLU A 15 -5.65 19.51 -39.91
CA GLU A 15 -6.51 19.51 -38.73
C GLU A 15 -6.97 20.95 -38.47
N GLY A 16 -8.23 21.10 -38.07
CA GLY A 16 -8.87 22.36 -37.76
C GLY A 16 -8.63 22.81 -36.32
N ASP A 17 -8.36 24.10 -36.23
CA ASP A 17 -8.51 25.00 -35.08
C ASP A 17 -9.77 24.71 -34.21
N LYS A 18 -9.60 24.69 -32.88
CA LYS A 18 -10.41 25.37 -31.83
C LYS A 18 -10.77 24.53 -30.61
N SER A 19 -10.36 25.06 -29.45
CA SER A 19 -11.14 25.28 -28.22
C SER A 19 -12.22 24.25 -27.87
N SER A 20 -12.01 23.52 -26.76
CA SER A 20 -12.97 23.07 -25.74
C SER A 20 -12.20 22.17 -24.77
N LYS A 21 -11.95 22.55 -23.52
CA LYS A 21 -12.70 22.05 -22.37
C LYS A 21 -13.12 20.57 -22.51
N GLU A 22 -12.18 19.70 -22.23
CA GLU A 22 -12.38 18.33 -21.74
C GLU A 22 -11.67 18.37 -20.38
N GLU A 23 -12.32 18.60 -19.23
CA GLU A 23 -13.28 17.67 -18.62
C GLU A 23 -12.88 16.24 -18.98
N GLU A 24 -11.63 15.87 -18.68
CA GLU A 24 -11.29 14.48 -18.42
C GLU A 24 -12.38 13.97 -17.49
N GLU A 25 -13.16 13.04 -18.03
CA GLU A 25 -14.29 12.40 -17.36
C GLU A 25 -13.94 12.20 -15.90
N ILE A 26 -14.57 13.00 -15.03
CA ILE A 26 -14.67 12.65 -13.63
C ILE A 26 -15.50 11.38 -13.67
N THR A 27 -14.83 10.24 -13.71
CA THR A 27 -15.46 8.96 -13.47
C THR A 27 -16.20 9.15 -12.16
N ASP A 28 -17.54 9.12 -12.20
CA ASP A 28 -18.33 8.89 -11.00
C ASP A 28 -17.90 7.50 -10.56
N LEU A 29 -16.90 7.49 -9.69
CA LEU A 29 -16.21 6.31 -9.22
C LEU A 29 -17.17 5.70 -8.20
N THR A 30 -18.23 5.13 -8.75
CA THR A 30 -19.22 4.33 -8.05
C THR A 30 -18.45 3.46 -7.07
N GLU A 31 -18.87 3.62 -5.83
CA GLU A 31 -18.32 3.18 -4.56
C GLU A 31 -18.27 1.64 -4.41
N GLU A 32 -18.12 0.91 -5.51
CA GLU A 32 -18.23 -0.55 -5.56
C GLU A 32 -16.91 -1.14 -6.08
N ASP A 33 -16.28 -1.93 -5.21
CA ASP A 33 -15.03 -2.67 -5.43
C ASP A 33 -13.71 -1.98 -5.05
N LEU A 34 -13.73 -1.16 -4.00
CA LEU A 34 -12.56 -1.17 -3.11
C LEU A 34 -12.64 -2.47 -2.30
N PRO A 35 -11.65 -3.38 -2.38
CA PRO A 35 -11.64 -4.57 -1.54
C PRO A 35 -11.64 -4.08 -0.09
N THR A 36 -12.80 -4.18 0.56
CA THR A 36 -12.96 -3.82 1.95
C THR A 36 -12.15 -4.84 2.72
N ILE A 37 -10.90 -4.51 3.01
CA ILE A 37 -10.07 -5.33 3.88
C ILE A 37 -10.69 -5.17 5.27
N VAL A 38 -11.60 -6.09 5.59
CA VAL A 38 -12.38 -6.16 6.83
C VAL A 38 -11.51 -6.70 7.98
N PHE A 39 -10.31 -6.15 8.15
CA PHE A 39 -9.60 -6.40 9.40
C PHE A 39 -10.29 -5.60 10.50
N GLU A 40 -10.71 -6.32 11.53
CA GLU A 40 -11.37 -5.73 12.69
C GLU A 40 -10.34 -4.94 13.50
N GLY A 41 -10.70 -3.72 13.89
CA GLY A 41 -9.88 -2.88 14.75
C GLY A 41 -9.61 -1.49 14.20
N GLU A 42 -9.13 -0.61 15.08
CA GLU A 42 -8.68 0.72 14.68
C GLU A 42 -7.43 0.61 13.80
N LYS A 43 -7.39 1.40 12.72
CA LYS A 43 -6.18 1.52 11.90
C LYS A 43 -5.20 2.42 12.63
N ILE A 44 -4.07 1.84 13.05
CA ILE A 44 -3.02 2.57 13.76
C ILE A 44 -1.73 2.59 12.94
N ASP A 45 -0.90 3.59 13.20
CA ASP A 45 0.39 3.72 12.56
C ASP A 45 1.39 2.69 13.11
N ILE A 46 2.26 2.18 12.23
CA ILE A 46 3.33 1.25 12.63
C ILE A 46 4.25 1.84 13.71
N LYS A 47 4.36 3.17 13.77
CA LYS A 47 5.15 3.89 14.79
C LYS A 47 4.53 3.78 16.18
N ASP A 48 3.20 3.72 16.26
CA ASP A 48 2.47 3.68 17.52
C ASP A 48 2.60 2.31 18.20
N VAL A 49 2.76 1.26 17.40
CA VAL A 49 2.96 -0.13 17.86
C VAL A 49 4.42 -0.56 17.95
N MET A 50 5.34 0.35 17.66
CA MET A 50 6.76 0.05 17.65
C MET A 50 7.28 -0.18 19.08
N ASN A 51 8.18 -1.16 19.25
CA ASN A 51 8.74 -1.58 20.54
C ASN A 51 7.70 -2.09 21.56
N GLN A 52 6.49 -2.40 21.11
CA GLN A 52 5.45 -2.97 21.96
C GLN A 52 5.25 -4.45 21.63
N ASN A 53 4.82 -5.20 22.64
CA ASN A 53 4.45 -6.60 22.46
C ASN A 53 3.09 -6.66 21.76
N ILE A 54 3.10 -7.03 20.48
CA ILE A 54 1.91 -7.22 19.66
C ILE A 54 1.74 -8.69 19.29
N VAL A 55 0.51 -9.10 19.02
CA VAL A 55 0.22 -10.42 18.45
C VAL A 55 -0.16 -10.23 16.99
N ILE A 56 0.62 -10.77 16.06
CA ILE A 56 0.21 -10.79 14.65
C ILE A 56 -0.76 -11.96 14.48
N ARG A 57 -1.99 -11.65 14.08
CA ARG A 57 -3.05 -12.65 13.82
C ARG A 57 -3.07 -13.05 12.36
N ASP A 58 -3.08 -12.07 11.47
CA ASP A 58 -3.18 -12.30 10.04
C ASP A 58 -2.42 -11.22 9.24
N MET A 59 -2.13 -11.50 7.97
CA MET A 59 -1.49 -10.55 7.07
C MET A 59 -1.91 -10.81 5.63
N ILE A 60 -2.35 -9.76 4.95
CA ILE A 60 -2.65 -9.76 3.52
C ILE A 60 -1.65 -8.85 2.81
N THR A 61 -1.08 -9.32 1.71
CA THR A 61 -0.23 -8.50 0.81
C THR A 61 -1.04 -8.10 -0.42
N ARG A 62 -0.92 -6.85 -0.86
CA ARG A 62 -1.58 -6.30 -2.04
C ARG A 62 -0.59 -5.47 -2.86
N PRO A 63 -0.76 -5.43 -4.20
CA PRO A 63 -0.01 -4.50 -5.03
C PRO A 63 -0.41 -3.07 -4.68
N SER A 64 0.56 -2.18 -4.54
CA SER A 64 0.32 -0.75 -4.31
C SER A 64 0.02 -0.06 -5.64
N SER A 65 -1.10 0.67 -5.70
CA SER A 65 -1.40 1.55 -6.84
C SER A 65 -0.63 2.87 -6.79
N PHE A 66 -0.02 3.22 -5.64
CA PHE A 66 0.62 4.52 -5.39
C PHE A 66 2.14 4.49 -5.49
N THR A 67 2.77 3.32 -5.43
CA THR A 67 4.23 3.16 -5.48
C THR A 67 4.54 1.83 -6.13
N GLU A 68 5.57 1.73 -6.97
CA GLU A 68 6.04 0.43 -7.46
C GLU A 68 6.43 -0.46 -6.27
N GLY A 69 5.57 -1.43 -5.95
CA GLY A 69 5.78 -2.39 -4.88
C GLY A 69 4.49 -2.90 -4.25
N ASP A 70 4.62 -3.93 -3.43
CA ASP A 70 3.53 -4.44 -2.61
C ASP A 70 3.46 -3.71 -1.27
N TYR A 71 2.26 -3.59 -0.71
CA TYR A 71 2.05 -3.28 0.70
C TYR A 71 1.36 -4.44 1.40
N ALA A 72 1.63 -4.61 2.68
CA ALA A 72 0.91 -5.54 3.52
C ALA A 72 0.02 -4.78 4.50
N VAL A 73 -1.16 -5.36 4.72
CA VAL A 73 -2.05 -5.00 5.81
C VAL A 73 -1.99 -6.15 6.81
N LEU A 74 -1.67 -5.85 8.05
CA LEU A 74 -1.56 -6.81 9.13
C LEU A 74 -2.70 -6.57 10.12
N GLN A 75 -3.34 -7.66 10.53
CA GLN A 75 -4.19 -7.68 11.70
C GLN A 75 -3.35 -8.03 12.92
N ILE A 76 -3.31 -7.11 13.87
CA ILE A 76 -2.56 -7.27 15.10
C ILE A 76 -3.49 -7.13 16.30
N GLU A 77 -3.04 -7.62 17.45
CA GLU A 77 -3.67 -7.34 18.73
C GLU A 77 -2.65 -6.64 19.62
N LYS A 78 -3.04 -5.47 20.13
CA LYS A 78 -2.26 -4.65 21.04
C LYS A 78 -3.06 -4.51 22.32
N ASP A 79 -2.46 -4.87 23.47
CA ASP A 79 -3.11 -4.79 24.79
C ASP A 79 -4.47 -5.54 24.88
N GLY A 80 -4.69 -6.54 24.03
CA GLY A 80 -5.96 -7.27 23.95
C GLY A 80 -7.01 -6.64 23.02
N GLU A 81 -6.69 -5.49 22.41
CA GLU A 81 -7.53 -4.81 21.44
C GLU A 81 -7.09 -5.15 20.01
N PRO A 82 -8.01 -5.57 19.12
CA PRO A 82 -7.68 -5.80 17.72
C PRO A 82 -7.40 -4.45 17.03
N CYS A 83 -6.32 -4.38 16.29
CA CYS A 83 -5.90 -3.21 15.53
C CYS A 83 -5.37 -3.64 14.16
N THR A 84 -5.38 -2.72 13.21
CA THR A 84 -4.87 -2.97 11.86
C THR A 84 -3.72 -2.03 11.55
N ILE A 85 -2.63 -2.56 11.01
CA ILE A 85 -1.49 -1.75 10.55
C ILE A 85 -1.19 -2.00 9.09
N THR A 86 -0.78 -0.95 8.38
CA THR A 86 -0.34 -1.05 6.99
C THR A 86 1.16 -0.81 6.90
N THR A 87 1.89 -1.66 6.18
CA THR A 87 3.33 -1.51 5.98
C THR A 87 3.75 -1.82 4.55
N GLY A 88 4.60 -0.97 3.98
CA GLY A 88 5.29 -1.24 2.71
C GLY A 88 6.68 -1.86 2.91
N SER A 89 7.05 -2.26 4.12
CA SER A 89 8.40 -2.75 4.39
C SER A 89 8.58 -4.18 3.89
N ALA A 90 9.30 -4.35 2.77
CA ALA A 90 9.61 -5.66 2.20
C ALA A 90 10.27 -6.62 3.21
N VAL A 91 11.12 -6.08 4.09
CA VAL A 91 11.81 -6.86 5.13
C VAL A 91 10.84 -7.40 6.17
N LEU A 92 9.91 -6.58 6.66
CA LEU A 92 8.86 -7.04 7.59
C LEU A 92 7.94 -8.05 6.91
N MET A 93 7.42 -7.70 5.73
CA MET A 93 6.51 -8.56 4.98
C MET A 93 7.12 -9.95 4.77
N ARG A 94 8.41 -10.01 4.37
CA ARG A 94 9.11 -11.29 4.21
C ARG A 94 9.19 -12.07 5.52
N GLN A 95 9.62 -11.44 6.61
CA GLN A 95 9.76 -12.11 7.90
C GLN A 95 8.43 -12.64 8.45
N ILE A 96 7.32 -11.94 8.20
CA ILE A 96 5.99 -12.40 8.60
C ILE A 96 5.55 -13.57 7.71
N LYS A 97 5.75 -13.49 6.39
CA LYS A 97 5.47 -14.59 5.46
C LYS A 97 6.25 -15.86 5.82
N GLU A 98 7.53 -15.73 6.17
CA GLU A 98 8.38 -16.85 6.64
C GLU A 98 7.89 -17.47 7.95
N ARG A 99 7.00 -16.80 8.67
CA ARG A 99 6.40 -17.25 9.94
C ARG A 99 4.88 -17.39 9.86
N ALA A 100 4.31 -17.35 8.66
CA ALA A 100 2.85 -17.43 8.46
C ALA A 100 2.28 -18.74 9.02
N ASP A 101 3.02 -19.85 8.92
CA ASP A 101 2.64 -21.16 9.47
C ASP A 101 2.56 -21.19 11.01
N LYS A 102 3.02 -20.14 11.69
CA LYS A 102 3.05 -20.01 13.16
C LYS A 102 2.08 -18.94 13.66
N LEU A 103 1.21 -18.40 12.78
CA LEU A 103 0.19 -17.45 13.19
C LEU A 103 -0.88 -18.14 14.05
N PRO A 104 -1.42 -17.45 15.09
CA PRO A 104 -0.99 -16.15 15.59
C PRO A 104 0.29 -16.24 16.45
N PHE A 105 1.21 -15.28 16.32
CA PHE A 105 2.42 -15.23 17.16
C PHE A 105 2.68 -13.86 17.79
N ARG A 106 3.30 -13.87 18.97
CA ARG A 106 3.74 -12.66 19.68
C ARG A 106 5.11 -12.20 19.20
N CYS A 107 5.22 -10.92 18.87
CA CYS A 107 6.47 -10.30 18.45
C CYS A 107 6.47 -8.80 18.78
N GLN A 108 7.59 -8.14 18.48
CA GLN A 108 7.67 -6.69 18.48
C GLN A 108 8.14 -6.22 17.10
N ILE A 109 7.60 -5.10 16.64
CA ILE A 109 8.14 -4.40 15.49
C ILE A 109 9.17 -3.40 16.01
N VAL A 110 10.40 -3.49 15.52
CA VAL A 110 11.48 -2.57 15.91
C VAL A 110 12.07 -1.90 14.67
N GLU A 111 12.35 -0.61 14.79
CA GLU A 111 13.15 0.11 13.80
C GLU A 111 14.63 -0.18 14.07
N GLN A 112 15.32 -0.68 13.05
CA GLN A 112 16.77 -0.87 13.09
C GLN A 112 17.47 0.06 12.12
N GLN A 113 18.59 0.60 12.58
CA GLN A 113 19.51 1.36 11.76
C GLN A 113 20.50 0.41 11.09
N SER A 114 20.65 0.52 9.78
CA SER A 114 21.62 -0.29 9.05
C SER A 114 23.05 0.08 9.47
N MET A 115 23.89 -0.92 9.77
CA MET A 115 25.30 -0.70 10.13
C MET A 115 26.15 -0.14 8.98
N LYS A 116 25.68 -0.28 7.73
CA LYS A 116 26.42 0.11 6.51
C LYS A 116 25.89 1.38 5.85
N GLY A 117 24.87 2.04 6.41
CA GLY A 117 24.26 3.21 5.79
C GLY A 117 23.40 4.04 6.74
N LYS A 118 22.85 5.15 6.23
CA LYS A 118 21.95 6.04 6.99
C LYS A 118 20.49 5.57 7.00
N TYR A 119 20.19 4.45 6.36
CA TYR A 119 18.84 3.94 6.19
C TYR A 119 18.35 3.22 7.44
N ARG A 120 17.09 3.46 7.78
CA ARG A 120 16.37 2.74 8.82
C ARG A 120 15.38 1.80 8.16
N TYR A 121 15.19 0.63 8.76
CA TYR A 121 14.25 -0.37 8.29
C TYR A 121 13.54 -1.01 9.47
N TYR A 122 12.33 -1.50 9.24
CA TYR A 122 11.59 -2.21 10.27
C TYR A 122 11.89 -3.71 10.21
N THR A 123 11.96 -4.35 11.36
CA THR A 123 12.18 -5.80 11.50
C THR A 123 11.35 -6.39 12.64
N LEU A 124 11.11 -7.70 12.60
CA LEU A 124 10.49 -8.42 13.70
C LEU A 124 11.55 -8.77 14.74
N ALA A 125 11.30 -8.40 15.99
CA ALA A 125 12.04 -8.84 17.16
C ALA A 125 11.21 -9.85 17.96
N HIS A 126 11.91 -10.59 18.83
CA HIS A 126 11.25 -11.48 19.79
C HIS A 126 10.48 -10.66 20.82
N ALA A 127 9.27 -11.11 21.18
CA ALA A 127 8.53 -10.53 22.30
C ALA A 127 9.40 -10.56 23.57
N VAL A 128 9.61 -9.40 24.18
CA VAL A 128 10.32 -9.31 25.46
C VAL A 128 9.43 -10.00 26.49
N LYS A 129 9.92 -11.10 27.06
CA LYS A 129 9.31 -11.68 28.26
C LYS A 129 9.51 -10.65 29.36
N GLU A 130 8.42 -10.13 29.92
CA GLU A 130 8.51 -9.35 31.14
C GLU A 130 9.35 -10.13 32.16
N PRO A 131 10.38 -9.51 32.77
CA PRO A 131 11.11 -10.16 33.83
C PRO A 131 10.10 -10.48 34.92
N LYS A 132 9.94 -11.78 35.18
CA LYS A 132 9.16 -12.28 36.30
C LYS A 132 9.90 -11.87 37.55
N ASP A 133 9.54 -10.71 38.11
CA ASP A 133 10.02 -10.26 39.42
C ASP A 133 9.63 -11.35 40.44
N PHE A 134 10.63 -11.94 41.07
CA PHE A 134 10.54 -13.10 41.95
C PHE A 134 10.71 -12.66 43.41
#